data_AF-A0A2A8D1Q2-F1
#
_entry.id   AF-A0A2A8D1Q2-F1
#
_cell.length_a   1.000
_cell.length_b   1.000
_cell.length_c   1.000
_cell.angle_alpha   90.00
_cell.angle_beta   90.00
_cell.angle_gamma   90.00
#
_symmetry.space_group_name_H-M   'P 1'
#
loop_
_entity.id
_entity.type
_entity.pdbx_description
1 polymer ?
#
loop_
_entity_poly.entity_id
_entity_poly.type
_entity_poly.pdbx_seq_one_letter_code
_entity_poly.pdbx_strand_id
1 'polypeptide(L)'
;MEDLIQNRIPHAPQMGLFVRPDIPDTHVQNAIKDYAQHVRAGDVVALYDATLSGNAKDGAVFTSDRFVFQNTDLEAPQTVRYRDLIEVHAKRRWLGLGGKKVELTVNRGRATFDLVMDFSGQPDAADYVAEFLDEAISRSVQIGSNPDPEDRAGTDMTVVRDELIRLRDRGVLSEADMDRMLDALESPGDDANS
;
A
#
# COMPACT_ATOMS: atom_id res chain seq x y z
N MET A 1 -13.98 -1.51 3.55
CA MET A 1 -13.16 -1.01 2.42
C MET A 1 -13.73 -1.49 1.10
N GLU A 2 -14.04 -2.77 0.95
CA GLU A 2 -14.69 -3.30 -0.26
C GLU A 2 -15.92 -2.47 -0.69
N ASP A 3 -16.86 -2.22 0.21
CA ASP A 3 -18.03 -1.37 -0.09
C ASP A 3 -17.64 0.04 -0.54
N LEU A 4 -16.55 0.61 -0.01
CA LEU A 4 -16.08 1.92 -0.43
C LEU A 4 -15.59 1.88 -1.89
N ILE A 5 -14.80 0.86 -2.23
CA ILE A 5 -14.29 0.66 -3.59
C ILE A 5 -15.47 0.53 -4.56
N GLN A 6 -16.43 -0.35 -4.26
CA GLN A 6 -17.59 -0.60 -5.13
C GLN A 6 -18.51 0.62 -5.29
N ASN A 7 -18.57 1.50 -4.28
CA ASN A 7 -19.41 2.70 -4.35
C ASN A 7 -18.72 3.91 -4.99
N ARG A 8 -17.39 3.97 -5.00
CA ARG A 8 -16.62 5.14 -5.48
C ARG A 8 -15.93 4.93 -6.81
N ILE A 9 -15.48 3.71 -7.08
CA ILE A 9 -14.92 3.36 -8.38
C ILE A 9 -16.08 2.84 -9.24
N PRO A 10 -16.41 3.48 -10.36
CA PRO A 10 -17.45 2.97 -11.26
C PRO A 10 -16.92 1.77 -12.03
N HIS A 11 -17.82 0.83 -12.36
CA HIS A 11 -17.57 -0.10 -13.46
C HIS A 11 -17.71 0.66 -14.79
N ALA A 12 -16.58 1.05 -15.38
CA ALA A 12 -16.50 1.85 -16.60
C ALA A 12 -15.37 1.34 -17.51
N PRO A 13 -15.58 0.23 -18.24
CA PRO A 13 -14.57 -0.37 -19.10
C PRO A 13 -13.96 0.59 -20.14
N GLN A 14 -14.75 1.57 -20.61
CA GLN A 14 -14.29 2.63 -21.51
C GLN A 14 -13.22 3.55 -20.91
N MET A 15 -13.13 3.61 -19.58
CA MET A 15 -12.11 4.34 -18.83
C MET A 15 -11.02 3.39 -18.28
N GLY A 16 -11.05 2.11 -18.64
CA GLY A 16 -10.19 1.07 -18.07
C GLY A 16 -10.54 0.68 -16.64
N LEU A 17 -11.70 1.09 -16.10
CA LEU A 17 -12.11 0.76 -14.74
C LEU A 17 -13.07 -0.43 -14.73
N PHE A 18 -12.70 -1.46 -13.96
CA PHE A 18 -13.48 -2.67 -13.78
C PHE A 18 -13.69 -2.91 -12.29
N VAL A 19 -14.91 -3.28 -11.91
CA VAL A 19 -15.29 -3.57 -10.52
C VAL A 19 -16.04 -4.89 -10.48
N ARG A 20 -15.81 -5.69 -9.42
CA ARG A 20 -16.48 -6.97 -9.19
C ARG A 20 -18.01 -6.75 -9.08
N PRO A 21 -18.87 -7.64 -9.64
CA PRO A 21 -18.57 -8.94 -10.25
C PRO A 21 -18.09 -8.91 -11.71
N ASP A 22 -18.06 -7.73 -12.33
CA ASP A 22 -17.94 -7.60 -13.78
C ASP A 22 -16.49 -7.48 -14.29
N ILE A 23 -15.50 -7.89 -13.50
CA ILE A 23 -14.09 -7.86 -13.93
C ILE A 23 -13.82 -9.08 -14.82
N PRO A 24 -13.30 -8.91 -16.05
CA PRO A 24 -12.92 -10.05 -16.87
C PRO A 24 -11.82 -10.88 -16.18
N ASP A 25 -12.01 -12.21 -16.11
CA ASP A 25 -11.03 -13.12 -15.50
C ASP A 25 -9.63 -12.96 -16.11
N THR A 26 -9.56 -12.73 -17.42
CA THR A 26 -8.30 -12.51 -18.13
C THR A 26 -7.55 -11.28 -17.64
N HIS A 27 -8.25 -10.21 -17.27
CA HIS A 27 -7.62 -8.98 -16.74
C HIS A 27 -7.02 -9.26 -15.35
N VAL A 28 -7.78 -9.96 -14.49
CA VAL A 28 -7.30 -10.36 -13.16
C VAL A 28 -6.07 -11.26 -13.27
N GLN A 29 -6.10 -12.27 -14.15
CA GLN A 29 -4.97 -13.18 -14.33
C GLN A 29 -3.74 -12.47 -14.88
N ASN A 30 -3.90 -11.56 -15.85
CA ASN A 30 -2.78 -10.79 -16.40
C ASN A 30 -2.16 -9.88 -15.32
N ALA A 31 -2.98 -9.13 -14.59
CA ALA A 31 -2.51 -8.24 -13.54
C ALA A 31 -1.76 -9.00 -12.43
N ILE A 32 -2.31 -10.12 -11.94
CA ILE A 32 -1.66 -10.97 -10.92
C ILE A 32 -0.34 -11.52 -11.42
N LYS A 33 -0.29 -12.01 -12.66
CA LYS A 33 0.92 -12.58 -13.23
C LYS A 33 2.02 -11.53 -13.38
N ASP A 34 1.67 -10.34 -13.86
CA ASP A 34 2.64 -9.35 -14.30
C ASP A 34 3.11 -8.44 -13.14
N TYR A 35 2.20 -7.98 -12.27
CA TYR A 35 2.58 -7.02 -11.22
C TYR A 35 1.98 -7.27 -9.82
N ALA A 36 0.87 -8.00 -9.71
CA ALA A 36 0.17 -8.25 -8.45
C ALA A 36 0.34 -9.69 -7.93
N GLN A 37 1.55 -10.24 -8.02
CA GLN A 37 1.85 -11.67 -7.75
C GLN A 37 1.51 -12.15 -6.33
N HIS A 38 1.37 -11.23 -5.38
CA HIS A 38 1.00 -11.52 -4.00
C HIS A 38 -0.50 -11.37 -3.71
N VAL A 39 -1.31 -11.03 -4.72
CA VAL A 39 -2.77 -10.89 -4.61
C VAL A 39 -3.44 -12.16 -5.12
N ARG A 40 -4.46 -12.65 -4.42
CA ARG A 40 -5.30 -13.75 -4.90
C ARG A 40 -6.41 -13.19 -5.78
N ALA A 41 -6.78 -13.93 -6.82
CA ALA A 41 -7.84 -13.51 -7.76
C ALA A 41 -9.17 -13.15 -7.06
N GLY A 42 -9.55 -13.90 -6.01
CA GLY A 42 -10.77 -13.62 -5.24
C GLY A 42 -10.71 -12.37 -4.36
N ASP A 43 -9.52 -11.84 -4.09
CA ASP A 43 -9.33 -10.64 -3.26
C ASP A 43 -9.40 -9.35 -4.09
N VAL A 44 -9.43 -9.46 -5.42
CA VAL A 44 -9.56 -8.32 -6.33
C VAL A 44 -10.99 -7.79 -6.28
N VAL A 45 -11.13 -6.53 -5.88
CA VAL A 45 -12.41 -5.82 -5.80
C VAL A 45 -12.60 -4.91 -7.00
N ALA A 46 -11.54 -4.22 -7.42
CA ALA A 46 -11.52 -3.39 -8.61
C ALA A 46 -10.15 -3.47 -9.30
N LEU A 47 -10.15 -3.14 -10.59
CA LEU A 47 -8.98 -3.12 -11.45
C LEU A 47 -9.03 -1.86 -12.34
N TYR A 48 -7.90 -1.18 -12.44
CA TYR A 48 -7.64 -0.16 -13.43
C TYR A 48 -6.66 -0.74 -14.47
N ASP A 49 -7.08 -0.78 -15.72
CA ASP A 49 -6.26 -1.16 -16.87
C ASP A 49 -5.73 0.11 -17.54
N ALA A 50 -4.42 0.35 -17.42
CA ALA A 50 -3.77 1.50 -18.06
C ALA A 50 -3.28 1.18 -19.49
N THR A 51 -3.42 -0.08 -19.94
CA THR A 51 -2.81 -0.53 -21.17
C THR A 51 -3.58 -0.02 -22.38
N LEU A 52 -2.87 0.47 -23.40
CA LEU A 52 -3.51 0.84 -24.66
C LEU A 52 -4.16 -0.36 -25.37
N SER A 53 -3.65 -1.57 -25.11
CA SER A 53 -4.18 -2.82 -25.66
C SER A 53 -5.39 -3.38 -24.91
N GLY A 54 -5.71 -2.87 -23.72
CA GLY A 54 -6.79 -3.37 -22.86
C GLY A 54 -6.55 -4.79 -22.34
N ASN A 55 -5.30 -5.12 -21.96
CA ASN A 55 -4.94 -6.44 -21.43
C ASN A 55 -4.57 -6.45 -19.94
N ALA A 56 -4.68 -5.30 -19.25
CA ALA A 56 -4.45 -5.14 -17.82
C ALA A 56 -3.07 -5.60 -17.29
N LYS A 57 -2.04 -5.52 -18.15
CA LYS A 57 -0.65 -5.83 -17.76
C LYS A 57 0.04 -4.68 -17.03
N ASP A 58 -0.44 -3.45 -17.21
CA ASP A 58 -0.12 -2.28 -16.38
C ASP A 58 -1.42 -1.64 -15.84
N GLY A 59 -1.28 -0.75 -14.85
CA GLY A 59 -2.39 -0.11 -14.15
C GLY A 59 -2.40 -0.44 -12.66
N ALA A 60 -3.57 -0.72 -12.07
CA ALA A 60 -3.71 -0.97 -10.64
C ALA A 60 -4.75 -2.05 -10.29
N VAL A 61 -4.46 -2.82 -9.24
CA VAL A 61 -5.37 -3.75 -8.59
C VAL A 61 -5.71 -3.23 -7.20
N PHE A 62 -7.00 -3.19 -6.88
CA PHE A 62 -7.52 -2.77 -5.58
C PHE A 62 -8.14 -3.96 -4.86
N THR A 63 -7.74 -4.16 -3.60
CA THR A 63 -8.23 -5.22 -2.72
C THR A 63 -8.88 -4.60 -1.48
N SER A 64 -9.34 -5.40 -0.52
CA SER A 64 -9.95 -4.87 0.69
C SER A 64 -8.99 -4.15 1.65
N ASP A 65 -7.67 -4.35 1.54
CA ASP A 65 -6.70 -3.81 2.51
C ASP A 65 -5.56 -2.98 1.88
N ARG A 66 -5.28 -3.20 0.60
CA ARG A 66 -4.21 -2.52 -0.14
C ARG A 66 -4.55 -2.37 -1.62
N PHE A 67 -3.74 -1.59 -2.31
CA PHE A 67 -3.67 -1.60 -3.75
C PHE A 67 -2.25 -1.89 -4.23
N VAL A 68 -2.15 -2.50 -5.40
CA VAL A 68 -0.89 -2.75 -6.11
C VAL A 68 -0.98 -2.08 -7.46
N PHE A 69 0.03 -1.32 -7.85
CA PHE A 69 0.03 -0.67 -9.17
C PHE A 69 1.40 -0.72 -9.83
N GLN A 70 1.40 -0.63 -11.15
CA GLN A 70 2.58 -0.53 -11.99
C GLN A 70 2.25 0.41 -13.15
N ASN A 71 3.07 1.43 -13.38
CA ASN A 71 2.82 2.39 -14.47
C ASN A 71 3.24 1.82 -15.83
N THR A 72 4.32 1.04 -15.86
CA THR A 72 4.84 0.38 -17.06
C THR A 72 5.54 -0.92 -16.67
N ASP A 73 5.59 -1.89 -17.59
CA ASP A 73 6.30 -3.17 -17.42
C ASP A 73 7.80 -3.04 -17.08
N LEU A 74 8.38 -1.84 -17.20
CA LEU A 74 9.79 -1.56 -16.91
C LEU A 74 10.02 -1.10 -15.47
N GLU A 75 8.97 -0.71 -14.75
CA GLU A 75 9.04 -0.24 -13.36
C GLU A 75 8.67 -1.35 -12.38
N ALA A 76 9.29 -1.33 -11.19
CA ALA A 76 8.91 -2.27 -10.14
C ALA A 76 7.48 -1.97 -9.63
N PRO A 77 6.61 -2.98 -9.48
CA PRO A 77 5.28 -2.80 -8.91
C PRO A 77 5.33 -2.20 -7.50
N GLN A 78 4.39 -1.32 -7.20
CA GLN A 78 4.25 -0.66 -5.91
C GLN A 78 3.04 -1.23 -5.17
N THR A 79 3.23 -1.67 -3.93
CA THR A 79 2.15 -2.10 -3.03
C THR A 79 1.96 -1.08 -1.90
N VAL A 80 0.74 -0.59 -1.73
CA VAL A 80 0.40 0.44 -0.73
C VAL A 80 -0.83 -0.01 0.06
N ARG A 81 -0.69 -0.15 1.39
CA ARG A 81 -1.85 -0.38 2.27
C ARG A 81 -2.62 0.93 2.42
N TYR A 82 -3.95 0.88 2.50
CA TYR A 82 -4.74 2.12 2.63
C TYR A 82 -4.43 2.92 3.90
N ARG A 83 -3.97 2.25 4.96
CA ARG A 83 -3.57 2.91 6.22
C ARG A 83 -2.25 3.67 6.11
N ASP A 84 -1.41 3.29 5.15
CA ASP A 84 -0.09 3.88 4.94
C ASP A 84 -0.21 5.16 4.08
N LEU A 85 -1.38 5.41 3.49
CA LEU A 85 -1.63 6.56 2.65
C LEU A 85 -1.90 7.81 3.50
N ILE A 86 -1.13 8.86 3.24
CA ILE A 86 -1.18 10.14 3.97
C ILE A 86 -1.95 11.18 3.16
N GLU A 87 -1.71 11.23 1.85
CA GLU A 87 -2.22 12.29 0.98
C GLU A 87 -2.36 11.80 -0.46
N VAL A 88 -3.35 12.34 -1.18
CA VAL A 88 -3.68 11.98 -2.57
C VAL A 88 -3.99 13.25 -3.36
N HIS A 89 -3.39 13.40 -4.54
CA HIS A 89 -3.68 14.50 -5.46
C HIS A 89 -3.79 14.04 -6.91
N ALA A 90 -4.97 14.24 -7.52
CA ALA A 90 -5.10 14.17 -8.97
C ALA A 90 -4.54 15.45 -9.62
N LYS A 91 -3.57 15.30 -10.53
CA LYS A 91 -2.97 16.42 -11.26
C LYS A 91 -2.99 16.16 -12.76
N ARG A 92 -3.33 17.21 -13.53
CA ARG A 92 -3.11 17.23 -14.99
C ARG A 92 -1.61 17.31 -15.28
N ARG A 93 -1.15 16.65 -16.34
CA ARG A 93 0.21 16.84 -16.86
C ARG A 93 0.31 18.22 -17.56
N TRP A 94 1.49 18.84 -17.51
CA TRP A 94 1.71 20.23 -17.97
C TRP A 94 1.98 20.32 -19.50
N LEU A 95 1.50 21.41 -20.12
CA LEU A 95 1.72 21.89 -21.50
C LEU A 95 1.74 20.85 -22.64
N GLY A 96 0.55 20.44 -23.09
CA GLY A 96 0.36 19.76 -24.38
C GLY A 96 0.49 18.23 -24.35
N LEU A 97 1.08 17.68 -23.30
CA LEU A 97 1.01 16.26 -22.97
C LEU A 97 -0.31 16.03 -22.24
N GLY A 98 -1.35 15.65 -23.00
CA GLY A 98 -2.63 15.25 -22.42
C GLY A 98 -2.46 14.16 -21.36
N GLY A 99 -3.42 14.06 -20.43
CA GLY A 99 -3.41 13.04 -19.39
C GLY A 99 -3.44 13.59 -17.97
N LYS A 100 -3.65 12.68 -17.02
CA LYS A 100 -3.57 12.94 -15.59
C LYS A 100 -2.63 11.95 -14.92
N LYS A 101 -2.31 12.25 -13.66
CA LYS A 101 -1.62 11.37 -12.73
C LYS A 101 -2.24 11.55 -11.36
N VAL A 102 -2.11 10.53 -10.52
CA VAL A 102 -2.44 10.60 -9.11
C VAL A 102 -1.13 10.54 -8.33
N GLU A 103 -0.81 11.62 -7.62
CA GLU A 103 0.31 11.68 -6.69
C GLU A 103 -0.15 11.18 -5.33
N LEU A 104 0.67 10.34 -4.69
CA LEU A 104 0.38 9.65 -3.45
C LEU A 104 1.52 9.89 -2.48
N THR A 105 1.22 10.37 -1.28
CA THR A 105 2.19 10.46 -0.19
C THR A 105 1.95 9.28 0.75
N VAL A 106 2.95 8.43 0.97
CA VAL A 106 2.82 7.22 1.80
C VAL A 106 3.82 7.20 2.95
N ASN A 107 3.39 6.73 4.12
CA ASN A 107 4.26 6.40 5.23
C ASN A 107 4.68 4.94 5.14
N ARG A 108 5.99 4.67 5.09
CA ARG A 108 6.52 3.30 5.18
C ARG A 108 7.55 3.25 6.30
N GLY A 109 7.12 2.71 7.44
CA GLY A 109 7.93 2.63 8.65
C GLY A 109 8.16 4.01 9.27
N ARG A 110 9.38 4.55 9.12
CA ARG A 110 9.78 5.87 9.66
C ARG A 110 10.02 6.92 8.58
N ALA A 111 9.66 6.63 7.33
CA ALA A 111 9.93 7.51 6.21
C ALA A 111 8.68 7.73 5.34
N THR A 112 8.55 8.94 4.84
CA THR A 112 7.51 9.35 3.91
C THR A 112 8.08 9.32 2.48
N PHE A 113 7.33 8.77 1.54
CA PHE A 113 7.71 8.68 0.14
C PHE A 113 6.58 9.15 -0.76
N ASP A 114 6.94 9.75 -1.88
CA ASP A 114 5.99 10.12 -2.93
C ASP A 114 5.99 9.04 -4.01
N LEU A 115 4.79 8.60 -4.36
CA LEU A 115 4.53 7.68 -5.46
C LEU A 115 3.61 8.36 -6.47
N VAL A 116 3.67 7.91 -7.73
CA VAL A 116 2.84 8.45 -8.81
C VAL A 116 2.20 7.30 -9.56
N MET A 117 0.87 7.32 -9.66
CA MET A 117 0.09 6.43 -10.53
C MET A 117 -0.25 7.19 -11.83
N ASP A 118 0.09 6.61 -12.97
CA ASP A 118 -0.13 7.19 -14.29
C ASP A 118 -1.57 6.94 -14.79
N PHE A 119 -2.22 8.00 -15.26
CA PHE A 119 -3.55 7.97 -15.88
C PHE A 119 -3.53 8.69 -17.24
N SER A 120 -2.40 8.66 -17.94
CA SER A 120 -2.24 9.40 -19.19
C SER A 120 -3.08 8.82 -20.33
N GLY A 121 -3.23 7.50 -20.39
CA GLY A 121 -4.12 6.83 -21.33
C GLY A 121 -5.62 6.98 -21.02
N GLN A 122 -5.98 7.15 -19.74
CA GLN A 122 -7.37 7.23 -19.27
C GLN A 122 -7.53 8.32 -18.18
N PRO A 123 -7.44 9.62 -18.53
CA PRO A 123 -7.41 10.71 -17.55
C PRO A 123 -8.70 10.89 -16.74
N ASP A 124 -9.83 10.41 -17.24
CA ASP A 124 -11.10 10.49 -16.53
C ASP A 124 -11.17 9.50 -15.36
N ALA A 125 -10.45 8.37 -15.43
CA ALA A 125 -10.35 7.41 -14.33
C ALA A 125 -9.60 7.97 -13.11
N ALA A 126 -8.68 8.93 -13.32
CA ALA A 126 -7.85 9.46 -12.26
C ALA A 126 -8.66 10.13 -11.13
N ASP A 127 -9.75 10.81 -11.48
CA ASP A 127 -10.55 11.54 -10.48
C ASP A 127 -11.30 10.54 -9.58
N TYR A 128 -11.91 9.50 -10.17
CA TYR A 128 -12.57 8.44 -9.40
C TYR A 128 -11.60 7.71 -8.46
N VAL A 129 -10.41 7.37 -8.96
CA VAL A 129 -9.40 6.70 -8.13
C VAL A 129 -8.87 7.63 -7.03
N ALA A 130 -8.62 8.90 -7.34
CA ALA A 130 -8.16 9.86 -6.35
C ALA A 130 -9.21 10.13 -5.26
N GLU A 131 -10.47 10.34 -5.63
CA GLU A 131 -11.58 10.52 -4.69
C GLU A 131 -11.77 9.30 -3.79
N PHE A 132 -11.69 8.11 -4.37
CA PHE A 132 -11.71 6.86 -3.60
C PHE A 132 -10.57 6.81 -2.57
N LEU A 133 -9.33 7.07 -3.00
CA LEU A 133 -8.15 6.98 -2.16
C LEU A 133 -8.15 8.05 -1.06
N ASP A 134 -8.62 9.26 -1.35
CA ASP A 134 -8.80 10.33 -0.36
C ASP A 134 -9.84 9.94 0.71
N GLU A 135 -10.97 9.33 0.31
CA GLU A 135 -11.94 8.81 1.27
C GLU A 135 -11.37 7.62 2.07
N ALA A 136 -10.52 6.80 1.46
CA ALA A 136 -9.86 5.70 2.15
C ALA A 136 -8.95 6.19 3.29
N ILE A 137 -8.27 7.33 3.13
CA ILE A 137 -7.51 8.00 4.20
C ILE A 137 -8.46 8.40 5.34
N SER A 138 -9.57 9.05 5.01
CA SER A 138 -10.54 9.51 6.03
C SER A 138 -11.10 8.35 6.87
N ARG A 139 -11.28 7.17 6.27
CA ARG A 139 -11.72 5.96 6.98
C ARG A 139 -10.60 5.28 7.75
N SER A 140 -9.36 5.28 7.25
CA SER A 140 -8.23 4.66 7.95
C SER A 140 -7.88 5.41 9.24
N VAL A 141 -8.00 6.74 9.25
CA VAL A 141 -7.84 7.58 10.45
C VAL A 141 -8.87 7.20 11.53
N GLN A 142 -10.11 6.90 11.15
CA GLN A 142 -11.15 6.48 12.10
C GLN A 142 -10.90 5.08 12.69
N ILE A 143 -10.22 4.21 11.94
CA ILE A 143 -9.89 2.83 12.36
C ILE A 143 -8.58 2.76 13.13
N GLY A 144 -7.66 3.72 12.93
CA GLY A 144 -6.28 3.78 13.45
C GLY A 144 -6.09 3.90 14.96
N SER A 145 -7.06 3.51 15.80
CA SER A 145 -6.87 3.38 17.25
C SER A 145 -6.16 2.08 17.67
N ASN A 146 -5.67 1.25 16.74
CA ASN A 146 -4.92 0.05 17.11
C ASN A 146 -3.82 -0.27 16.07
N PRO A 147 -2.53 -0.11 16.39
CA PRO A 147 -1.43 -0.38 15.46
C PRO A 147 -1.20 -1.89 15.25
N ASP A 148 -0.95 -2.25 14.00
CA ASP A 148 -0.58 -3.59 13.54
C ASP A 148 0.78 -4.02 14.11
N PRO A 149 0.94 -5.26 14.58
CA PRO A 149 2.22 -5.79 15.08
C PRO A 149 3.45 -5.52 14.20
N GLU A 150 3.29 -5.46 12.86
CA GLU A 150 4.41 -5.18 11.94
C GLU A 150 4.89 -3.72 11.95
N ASP A 151 4.05 -2.77 12.37
CA ASP A 151 4.43 -1.36 12.52
C ASP A 151 5.22 -1.11 13.84
N ARG A 152 5.41 -2.15 14.67
CA ARG A 152 6.10 -2.08 15.97
C ARG A 152 7.62 -2.23 15.90
N ALA A 153 8.22 -2.09 14.73
CA ALA A 153 9.67 -1.92 14.58
C ALA A 153 10.16 -0.50 14.96
N GLY A 154 9.35 0.22 15.75
CA GLY A 154 9.69 1.49 16.37
C GLY A 154 9.71 1.39 17.89
N THR A 155 10.75 0.79 18.45
CA THR A 155 11.17 0.80 19.87
C THR A 155 10.08 1.08 20.92
N ASP A 156 9.07 0.22 20.99
CA ASP A 156 8.28 0.06 22.21
C ASP A 156 9.03 -0.94 23.10
N MET A 157 9.56 -0.46 24.23
CA MET A 157 10.31 -1.26 25.20
C MET A 157 9.54 -2.48 25.70
N THR A 158 8.21 -2.42 25.70
CA THR A 158 7.32 -3.53 26.07
C THR A 158 7.39 -4.63 25.03
N VAL A 159 7.40 -4.28 23.74
CA VAL A 159 7.44 -5.22 22.61
C VAL A 159 8.81 -5.87 22.49
N VAL A 160 9.89 -5.10 22.72
CA VAL A 160 11.25 -5.64 22.74
C VAL A 160 11.41 -6.66 23.88
N ARG A 161 10.87 -6.35 25.06
CA ARG A 161 10.86 -7.27 26.20
C ARG A 161 10.07 -8.55 25.92
N ASP A 162 8.89 -8.45 25.29
CA ASP A 162 8.07 -9.60 24.95
C ASP A 162 8.75 -10.54 23.92
N GLU A 163 9.45 -9.99 22.92
CA GLU A 163 10.15 -10.80 21.93
C GLU A 163 11.42 -11.46 22.51
N LEU A 164 12.16 -10.78 23.40
CA LEU A 164 13.29 -11.39 24.12
C LEU A 164 12.84 -12.58 24.98
N ILE A 165 11.69 -12.44 25.66
CA ILE A 165 11.04 -13.54 26.41
C ILE A 165 10.71 -14.71 25.47
N ARG A 166 10.14 -14.42 24.30
CA ARG A 166 9.80 -15.45 23.30
C ARG A 166 11.02 -16.18 22.76
N LEU A 167 12.14 -15.48 22.53
CA LEU A 167 13.39 -16.08 22.05
C LEU A 167 14.03 -16.99 23.12
N ARG A 168 13.94 -16.60 24.40
CA ARG A 168 14.34 -17.45 25.53
C ARG A 168 13.49 -18.71 25.59
N ASP A 169 12.18 -18.59 25.50
CA ASP A 169 11.26 -19.74 25.59
C ASP A 169 11.45 -20.73 24.42
N ARG A 170 11.99 -20.26 23.29
CA ARG A 170 12.38 -21.09 22.14
C ARG A 170 13.80 -21.68 22.26
N GLY A 171 14.53 -21.41 23.34
CA GLY A 171 15.90 -21.86 23.56
C GLY A 171 16.94 -21.20 22.64
N VAL A 172 16.56 -20.11 21.97
CA VAL A 172 17.44 -19.36 21.05
C VAL A 172 18.32 -18.38 21.83
N LEU A 173 17.85 -17.92 23.00
CA LEU A 173 18.54 -16.96 23.86
C LEU A 173 18.70 -17.53 25.27
N SER A 174 19.89 -17.37 25.85
CA SER A 174 20.12 -17.74 27.26
C SER A 174 19.56 -16.66 28.20
N GLU A 175 19.21 -17.04 29.43
CA GLU A 175 18.72 -16.10 30.44
C GLU A 175 19.74 -14.98 30.73
N ALA A 176 21.03 -15.33 30.79
CA ALA A 176 22.12 -14.38 30.99
C ALA A 176 22.29 -13.38 29.83
N ASP A 177 22.04 -13.81 28.59
CA ASP A 177 22.12 -12.92 27.42
C ASP A 177 20.89 -12.03 27.30
N MET A 178 19.72 -12.54 27.70
CA MET A 178 18.49 -11.75 27.82
C MET A 178 18.66 -10.62 28.84
N ASP A 179 19.20 -10.92 30.03
CA ASP A 179 19.41 -9.93 31.08
C ASP A 179 20.39 -8.84 30.63
N ARG A 180 21.50 -9.22 29.97
CA ARG A 180 22.47 -8.25 29.41
C ARG A 180 21.84 -7.34 28.35
N MET A 181 20.95 -7.89 27.52
CA MET A 181 20.24 -7.11 26.50
C MET A 181 19.21 -6.16 27.10
N LEU A 182 18.49 -6.57 28.16
CA LEU A 182 17.55 -5.70 28.86
C LEU A 182 18.26 -4.56 29.59
N ASP A 183 19.39 -4.84 30.24
CA ASP A 183 20.20 -3.83 30.95
C ASP A 183 20.76 -2.76 30.00
N ALA A 184 21.24 -3.18 28.82
CA ALA A 184 21.71 -2.27 27.77
C ALA A 184 20.60 -1.38 27.18
N LEU A 185 19.32 -1.78 27.29
CA LEU A 185 18.18 -1.00 26.83
C LEU A 185 17.67 -0.02 27.89
N GLU A 186 17.90 -0.29 29.18
CA GLU A 186 17.52 0.60 30.29
C GLU A 186 18.59 1.66 30.62
N SER A 187 19.84 1.46 30.15
CA SER A 187 20.93 2.43 30.25
C SER A 187 21.41 2.90 28.88
N PRO A 188 20.75 3.89 28.23
CA PRO A 188 21.32 4.55 27.07
C PRO A 188 22.57 5.31 27.53
N GLY A 189 23.75 4.83 27.13
CA GLY A 189 25.05 5.25 27.64
C GLY A 189 25.25 6.77 27.74
N ASP A 190 25.73 7.19 28.90
CA ASP A 190 26.15 8.54 29.27
C ASP A 190 27.60 8.82 28.83
N ASP A 191 28.00 8.29 27.66
CA ASP A 191 29.38 8.38 27.16
C ASP A 191 29.45 9.27 25.92
N ALA A 192 29.33 10.58 26.15
CA ALA A 192 29.75 11.61 25.20
C ALA A 192 30.35 12.82 25.94
N ASN A 193 31.41 12.61 26.73
CA ASN A 193 32.37 13.67 27.01
C ASN A 193 33.74 13.11 27.42
N SER A 194 34.68 13.06 26.48
CA SER A 194 36.14 13.21 26.70
C SER A 194 36.83 13.55 25.40
#